data_AF-A0A3M1HM92-F1
#
_entry.id   AF-A0A3M1HM92-F1
#
_cell.length_a   1.000
_cell.length_b   1.000
_cell.length_c   1.000
_cell.angle_alpha   90.00
_cell.angle_beta   90.00
_cell.angle_gamma   90.00
#
_symmetry.space_group_name_H-M   'P 1'
#
loop_
_entity.id
_entity.type
_entity.pdbx_description
1 polymer ?
#
loop_
_entity_poly.entity_id
_entity_poly.type
_entity_poly.pdbx_seq_one_letter_code
_entity_poly.pdbx_strand_id
1 'polypeptide(L)'
;MSKHKRTLLLAIAFLLLLTAGIAYAQTAGNYDLHWWTLDGGGGQVTAGSYVVEGTAGQPDASNPVRAGSYQLTGGYWSGSPTSGFDLYLPLQTR
;
A
#
# COMPACT_ATOMS: atom_id res chain seq x y z
N MET A 1 49.72 -34.97 -2.79
CA MET A 1 49.55 -33.58 -3.29
C MET A 1 50.83 -32.80 -2.96
N SER A 2 51.49 -32.18 -3.96
CA SER A 2 52.76 -31.47 -3.71
C SER A 2 52.54 -30.24 -2.81
N LYS A 3 53.55 -29.84 -2.04
CA LYS A 3 53.48 -28.69 -1.11
C LYS A 3 52.95 -27.43 -1.82
N HIS A 4 53.41 -27.20 -3.05
CA HIS A 4 52.96 -26.10 -3.93
C HIS A 4 51.45 -26.10 -4.22
N LYS A 5 50.84 -27.27 -4.45
CA LYS A 5 49.39 -27.39 -4.70
C LYS A 5 48.56 -27.05 -3.45
N ARG A 6 49.05 -27.42 -2.26
CA ARG A 6 48.41 -27.07 -0.98
C ARG A 6 48.48 -25.57 -0.70
N THR A 7 49.64 -24.95 -0.92
CA THR A 7 49.81 -23.51 -0.76
C THR A 7 48.91 -22.73 -1.71
N LEU A 8 48.80 -23.17 -2.97
CA LEU A 8 47.92 -22.54 -3.95
C LEU A 8 46.43 -22.63 -3.55
N LEU A 9 45.98 -23.80 -3.08
CA LEU A 9 44.60 -23.97 -2.62
C LEU A 9 44.26 -23.08 -1.41
N LEU A 10 45.20 -22.95 -0.47
CA LEU A 10 45.03 -22.07 0.70
C LEU A 10 44.99 -20.60 0.29
N ALA A 11 45.83 -20.18 -0.66
CA ALA A 11 45.82 -18.81 -1.18
C ALA A 11 44.49 -18.48 -1.88
N ILE A 12 43.96 -19.41 -2.67
CA ILE A 12 42.66 -19.25 -3.34
C ILE A 12 41.53 -19.18 -2.31
N ALA A 13 41.51 -20.08 -1.32
CA ALA A 13 40.51 -20.06 -0.27
C ALA A 13 40.53 -18.75 0.54
N PHE A 14 41.73 -18.24 0.83
CA PHE A 14 41.91 -16.95 1.50
C PHE A 14 41.40 -15.79 0.66
N LEU A 15 41.70 -15.77 -0.64
CA LEU A 15 41.21 -14.74 -1.56
C LEU A 15 39.67 -14.75 -1.67
N LEU A 16 39.07 -15.93 -1.72
CA LEU A 16 37.61 -16.08 -1.75
C LEU A 16 36.96 -15.56 -0.45
N LEU A 17 37.57 -15.84 0.71
CA LEU A 17 37.11 -15.30 2.00
C LEU A 17 37.16 -13.77 2.04
N LEU A 18 38.20 -13.15 1.49
CA LEU A 18 38.34 -11.70 1.43
C LEU A 18 37.23 -11.05 0.59
N THR A 19 36.74 -11.74 -0.45
CA THR A 19 35.67 -11.22 -1.32
C THR A 19 34.25 -11.52 -0.82
N ALA A 20 34.07 -12.50 0.06
CA ALA A 20 32.75 -12.92 0.53
C ALA A 20 32.03 -11.88 1.41
N GLY A 21 32.76 -10.94 2.01
CA GLY A 21 32.20 -9.87 2.86
C GLY A 21 31.65 -8.66 2.09
N ILE A 22 31.86 -8.57 0.77
CA ILE A 22 31.39 -7.44 -0.06
C ILE A 22 29.98 -7.73 -0.63
N ALA A 23 29.13 -8.39 0.15
CA ALA A 23 27.71 -8.34 -0.10
C ALA A 23 27.25 -6.91 0.23
N TYR A 24 27.27 -6.02 -0.76
CA TYR A 24 26.51 -4.78 -0.68
C TYR A 24 25.06 -5.22 -0.45
N ALA A 25 24.59 -5.15 0.80
CA ALA A 25 23.17 -5.15 1.05
C ALA A 25 22.64 -4.04 0.15
N GLN A 26 21.82 -4.43 -0.83
CA GLN A 26 21.06 -3.49 -1.63
C GLN A 26 20.07 -2.87 -0.66
N THR A 27 20.53 -1.92 0.17
CA THR A 27 19.66 -0.97 0.82
C THR A 27 19.06 -0.22 -0.35
N ALA A 28 17.80 -0.51 -0.66
CA ALA A 28 17.07 0.13 -1.74
C ALA A 28 17.29 1.64 -1.61
N GLY A 29 18.18 2.18 -2.44
CA GLY A 29 18.74 3.51 -2.22
C GLY A 29 17.63 4.54 -2.34
N ASN A 30 17.52 5.43 -1.34
CA ASN A 30 16.78 6.69 -1.35
C ASN A 30 15.40 6.70 -2.05
N TYR A 31 14.69 5.57 -2.10
CA TYR A 31 13.30 5.58 -2.52
C TYR A 31 12.50 6.07 -1.33
N ASP A 32 12.15 7.34 -1.39
CA ASP A 32 11.14 7.89 -0.53
C ASP A 32 9.77 7.32 -0.96
N LEU A 33 9.37 6.23 -0.32
CA LEU A 33 8.10 5.53 -0.55
C LEU A 33 6.99 6.11 0.33
N HIS A 34 6.86 7.44 0.40
CA HIS A 34 5.67 8.04 1.00
C HIS A 34 4.45 7.72 0.14
N TRP A 35 3.53 6.94 0.71
CA TRP A 35 2.20 6.71 0.15
C TRP A 35 1.16 7.32 1.08
N TRP A 36 0.09 7.82 0.48
CA TRP A 36 -1.05 8.39 1.18
C TRP A 36 -2.32 7.98 0.44
N THR A 37 -3.42 7.84 1.19
CA THR A 37 -4.75 7.62 0.65
C THR A 37 -5.58 8.89 0.80
N LEU A 38 -6.47 9.13 -0.17
CA LEU A 38 -7.51 10.15 -0.06
C LEU A 38 -8.80 9.44 0.36
N ASP A 39 -9.10 9.49 1.66
CA ASP A 39 -10.19 8.69 2.27
C ASP A 39 -11.55 9.42 2.33
N GLY A 40 -11.62 10.60 1.71
CA GLY A 40 -12.82 11.46 1.71
C GLY A 40 -12.85 12.45 0.55
N GLY A 41 -12.16 12.14 -0.55
CA GLY A 41 -12.20 12.98 -1.74
C GLY A 41 -13.50 12.82 -2.52
N GLY A 42 -13.94 13.88 -3.20
CA GLY A 42 -15.20 13.93 -3.90
C GLY A 42 -15.84 15.30 -3.83
N GLY A 43 -17.08 15.41 -4.28
CA GLY A 43 -17.84 16.65 -4.19
C GLY A 43 -19.10 16.64 -5.05
N GLN A 44 -19.98 17.58 -4.75
CA GLN A 44 -21.15 17.87 -5.55
C GLN A 44 -20.75 18.82 -6.70
N VAL A 45 -21.15 18.47 -7.91
CA VAL A 45 -21.07 19.31 -9.11
C VAL A 45 -22.48 19.52 -9.64
N THR A 46 -22.84 20.76 -9.94
CA THR A 46 -24.17 21.12 -10.42
C THR A 46 -24.11 21.70 -11.84
N ALA A 47 -25.09 21.32 -12.67
CA ALA A 47 -25.26 21.85 -14.02
C ALA A 47 -26.76 21.98 -14.33
N GLY A 48 -27.30 23.19 -14.20
CA GLY A 48 -28.74 23.44 -14.35
C GLY A 48 -29.54 22.69 -13.27
N SER A 49 -30.49 21.85 -13.68
CA SER A 49 -31.26 20.97 -12.79
C SER A 49 -30.55 19.67 -12.42
N TYR A 50 -29.35 19.43 -12.94
CA TYR A 50 -28.60 18.21 -12.68
C TYR A 50 -27.63 18.41 -11.51
N VAL A 51 -27.66 17.46 -10.59
CA VAL A 51 -26.73 17.34 -9.47
C VAL A 51 -25.97 16.04 -9.64
N VAL A 52 -24.65 16.10 -9.65
CA VAL A 52 -23.76 14.94 -9.70
C VAL A 52 -22.91 14.96 -8.44
N GLU A 53 -22.93 13.88 -7.68
CA GLU A 53 -22.04 13.69 -6.54
C GLU A 53 -21.00 12.62 -6.90
N GLY A 54 -19.74 13.04 -6.99
CA GLY A 54 -18.62 12.17 -7.35
C GLY A 54 -17.71 11.89 -6.17
N THR A 55 -17.01 10.76 -6.19
CA THR A 55 -15.95 10.41 -5.25
C THR A 55 -14.60 10.33 -5.94
N ALA A 56 -13.53 10.71 -5.23
CA ALA A 56 -12.15 10.60 -5.70
C ALA A 56 -11.29 9.99 -4.61
N GLY A 57 -10.76 8.79 -4.87
CA GLY A 57 -10.04 7.97 -3.89
C GLY A 57 -10.96 7.02 -3.11
N GLN A 58 -10.65 5.72 -3.11
CA GLN A 58 -11.20 4.70 -2.22
C GLN A 58 -10.19 3.55 -2.14
N PRO A 59 -9.75 3.14 -0.92
CA PRO A 59 -10.53 2.23 -0.06
C PRO A 59 -10.35 2.53 1.44
N ASP A 60 -11.40 2.84 2.20
CA ASP A 60 -12.07 1.85 3.05
C ASP A 60 -13.56 2.22 3.11
N ALA A 61 -14.32 1.81 2.09
CA ALA A 61 -15.74 1.65 2.28
C ALA A 61 -15.96 0.26 2.83
N SER A 62 -16.20 0.18 4.12
CA SER A 62 -16.83 -1.00 4.68
C SER A 62 -17.65 -0.65 5.91
N ASN A 63 -18.46 -1.64 6.28
CA ASN A 63 -19.49 -1.57 7.29
C ASN A 63 -19.02 -0.88 8.57
N PRO A 64 -19.94 -0.23 9.30
CA PRO A 64 -19.56 0.52 10.48
C PRO A 64 -18.81 -0.34 11.50
N VAL A 65 -17.62 0.12 11.89
CA VAL A 65 -16.83 -0.51 12.96
C VAL A 65 -17.43 -0.06 14.29
N ARG A 66 -17.77 -1.02 15.15
CA ARG A 66 -18.39 -0.77 16.45
C ARG A 66 -17.41 -1.04 17.59
N ALA A 67 -17.35 -0.12 18.55
CA ALA A 67 -16.64 -0.28 19.80
C ALA A 67 -17.57 0.14 20.95
N GLY A 68 -18.28 -0.82 21.56
CA GLY A 68 -19.31 -0.52 22.56
C GLY A 68 -20.48 0.26 21.97
N SER A 69 -20.77 1.43 22.54
CA SER A 69 -21.79 2.37 22.05
C SER A 69 -21.30 3.27 20.91
N TYR A 70 -20.02 3.18 20.52
CA TYR A 70 -19.44 4.00 19.47
C TYR A 70 -19.48 3.26 18.12
N GLN A 71 -19.71 4.03 17.07
CA GLN A 71 -19.75 3.55 15.69
C GLN A 71 -18.93 4.50 14.81
N LEU A 72 -18.03 3.93 14.00
CA LEU A 72 -17.21 4.67 13.05
C LEU A 72 -17.44 4.09 11.65
N THR A 73 -17.79 4.95 10.71
CA THR A 73 -17.92 4.61 9.29
C THR A 73 -16.93 5.47 8.50
N GLY A 74 -16.02 4.84 7.75
CA GLY A 74 -15.07 5.51 6.89
C GLY A 74 -15.65 5.86 5.51
N GLY A 75 -14.93 6.69 4.76
CA GLY A 75 -15.26 7.04 3.37
C GLY A 75 -16.18 8.27 3.21
N TYR A 76 -16.18 8.83 2.00
CA TYR A 76 -16.98 10.01 1.63
C TYR A 76 -18.49 9.83 1.88
N TRP A 77 -19.00 8.60 1.72
CA TRP A 77 -20.43 8.27 1.86
C TRP A 77 -20.83 7.80 3.27
N SER A 78 -20.10 8.17 4.32
CA SER A 78 -20.27 7.67 5.70
C SER A 78 -21.65 7.94 6.36
N GLY A 79 -22.56 8.64 5.68
CA GLY A 79 -23.96 8.84 6.06
C GLY A 79 -24.99 8.66 4.95
N SER A 80 -24.61 8.08 3.80
CA SER A 80 -25.54 7.81 2.70
C SER A 80 -26.61 6.78 3.13
N PRO A 81 -27.89 6.91 2.70
CA PRO A 81 -28.97 5.98 3.08
C PRO A 81 -28.79 4.53 2.58
N THR A 82 -27.62 4.17 2.04
CA THR A 82 -27.24 2.78 1.72
C THR A 82 -27.05 1.89 2.95
N SER A 83 -27.29 2.41 4.17
CA SER A 83 -27.34 1.64 5.42
C SER A 83 -28.37 0.51 5.33
N GLY A 84 -27.94 -0.65 4.85
CA GLY A 84 -28.76 -1.86 4.72
C GLY A 84 -28.42 -2.76 3.53
N PHE A 85 -27.53 -2.35 2.61
CA PHE A 85 -27.17 -3.14 1.43
C PHE A 85 -25.66 -3.20 1.26
N ASP A 86 -25.13 -4.40 1.03
CA ASP A 86 -23.74 -4.56 0.59
C ASP A 86 -23.64 -4.08 -0.87
N LEU A 87 -22.98 -2.94 -1.05
CA LEU A 87 -22.85 -2.29 -2.36
C LEU A 87 -21.64 -2.86 -3.10
N TYR A 88 -21.87 -3.83 -3.99
CA TYR A 88 -20.81 -4.46 -4.79
C TYR A 88 -20.57 -3.82 -6.17
N LEU A 89 -21.40 -2.85 -6.58
CA LEU A 89 -21.35 -2.19 -7.88
C LEU A 89 -21.55 -0.66 -7.76
N PRO A 90 -21.13 0.13 -8.76
CA PRO A 90 -21.26 1.59 -8.73
C PRO A 90 -22.73 2.01 -8.59
N LEU A 91 -23.00 2.78 -7.52
CA LEU A 91 -24.31 3.31 -7.18
C LEU A 91 -24.69 4.45 -8.15
N GLN A 92 -25.75 4.26 -8.93
CA GLN A 92 -26.48 5.37 -9.54
C GLN A 92 -27.69 5.71 -8.67
N THR A 93 -27.68 6.88 -8.04
CA THR A 93 -28.87 7.49 -7.46
C THR A 93 -29.54 8.39 -8.51
N ARG A 94 -30.88 8.45 -8.47
CA ARG A 94 -31.70 9.32 -9.33
C ARG A 94 -32.13 10.56 -8.58
#